data_AF-A0AB73RM16-F1
#
_entry.id   AF-A0AB73RM16-F1
#
_cell.length_a   1.000
_cell.length_b   1.000
_cell.length_c   1.000
_cell.angle_alpha   90.00
_cell.angle_beta   90.00
_cell.angle_gamma   90.00
#
_symmetry.space_group_name_H-M   'P 1'
#
loop_
_entity.id
_entity.type
_entity.pdbx_description
1 polymer ?
#
loop_
_entity_poly.entity_id
_entity_poly.type
_entity_poly.pdbx_seq_one_letter_code
_entity_poly.pdbx_strand_id
1 'polypeptide(L)'
;MNIPIQRSKSVVIFVSLTLAFMFVYPIVMIVANKAQWMSALIGMGLCFIVNVPLVWEVFIKKHKVENGVLKYGILNDDIVLKEIRIIRQVGKSLEITTNAYKVHMIAMPQDMTQFVSLVEKENPNVKIEMVGKK
;
A
#
# COMPACT_ATOMS: atom_id res chain seq x y z
N MET A 1 -13.59 -6.37 -6.59
CA MET A 1 -12.91 -7.27 -5.64
C MET A 1 -11.76 -6.54 -4.96
N ASN A 2 -11.65 -6.61 -3.64
CA ASN A 2 -10.52 -6.05 -2.91
C ASN A 2 -9.44 -7.11 -2.74
N ILE A 3 -8.20 -6.79 -3.10
CA ILE A 3 -7.04 -7.66 -2.99
C ILE A 3 -6.14 -7.08 -1.89
N PRO A 4 -6.07 -7.72 -0.72
CA PRO A 4 -5.13 -7.34 0.33
C PRO A 4 -3.68 -7.42 -0.19
N ILE A 5 -2.82 -6.58 0.36
CA ILE A 5 -1.40 -6.48 -0.01
C ILE A 5 -0.56 -7.05 1.12
N GLN A 6 0.53 -7.74 0.80
CA GLN A 6 1.53 -8.16 1.78
C GLN A 6 2.21 -6.95 2.39
N ARG A 7 2.16 -6.88 3.73
CA ARG A 7 2.79 -5.82 4.50
C ARG A 7 3.90 -6.40 5.35
N SER A 8 5.01 -5.67 5.43
CA SER A 8 6.09 -6.04 6.35
C SER A 8 5.60 -5.90 7.79
N LYS A 9 5.61 -6.99 8.55
CA LYS A 9 5.26 -6.99 9.98
C LYS A 9 6.09 -5.97 10.76
N SER A 10 7.39 -5.89 10.45
CA SER A 10 8.31 -4.93 11.09
C SER A 10 7.90 -3.48 10.82
N VAL A 11 7.52 -3.15 9.58
CA VAL A 11 7.05 -1.79 9.23
C VAL A 11 5.75 -1.48 9.96
N VAL A 12 4.80 -2.42 10.00
CA VAL A 12 3.54 -2.22 10.72
C VAL A 12 3.79 -1.97 12.21
N ILE A 13 4.65 -2.77 12.86
CA ILE A 13 5.00 -2.61 14.28
C ILE A 13 5.67 -1.25 14.53
N PHE A 14 6.69 -0.92 13.73
CA PHE A 14 7.41 0.35 13.86
C PHE A 14 6.46 1.54 13.75
N VAL A 15 5.63 1.56 12.72
CA VAL A 15 4.65 2.63 12.49
C VAL A 15 3.62 2.69 13.63
N SER A 16 3.17 1.54 14.13
CA SER A 16 2.23 1.48 15.25
C SER A 16 2.85 2.07 16.52
N LEU A 17 4.11 1.77 16.81
CA LEU A 17 4.85 2.34 17.94
C LEU A 17 5.03 3.86 17.77
N THR A 18 5.43 4.33 16.59
CA THR A 18 5.56 5.77 16.31
C THR A 18 4.25 6.50 16.54
N LEU A 19 3.13 5.97 16.03
CA LEU A 19 1.81 6.55 16.25
C LEU A 19 1.44 6.55 17.74
N ALA A 20 1.67 5.45 18.47
CA ALA A 20 1.40 5.39 19.90
C ALA A 20 2.19 6.44 20.69
N PHE A 21 3.49 6.58 20.44
CA PHE A 21 4.32 7.62 21.05
C PHE A 21 3.82 9.04 20.71
N MET A 22 3.36 9.26 19.47
CA MET A 22 2.81 10.56 19.05
C MET A 22 1.53 10.93 19.76
N PHE A 23 0.71 9.98 20.22
CA PHE A 23 -0.43 10.27 21.08
C PHE A 23 -0.01 10.46 22.54
N VAL A 24 0.84 9.58 23.06
CA VAL A 24 1.22 9.58 24.48
C VAL A 24 2.02 10.82 24.85
N TYR A 25 2.99 11.24 24.03
CA TYR A 25 3.88 12.35 24.33
C TYR A 25 3.13 13.69 24.56
N PRO A 26 2.25 14.15 23.66
CA PRO A 26 1.51 15.38 23.89
C PRO A 26 0.48 15.27 25.03
N ILE A 27 -0.08 14.08 25.32
CA ILE A 27 -0.91 13.88 26.51
C ILE A 27 -0.09 14.10 27.79
N VAL A 28 1.10 13.51 27.88
CA VAL A 28 2.02 13.71 29.02
C VAL A 28 2.38 15.20 29.16
N MET A 29 2.65 15.90 28.06
CA MET A 29 2.96 17.34 28.07
C MET A 29 1.79 18.20 28.52
N ILE A 30 0.55 17.88 28.11
CA ILE A 30 -0.65 18.59 28.55
C ILE A 30 -0.87 18.43 30.07
N VAL A 31 -0.63 17.22 30.60
CA VAL A 31 -0.76 16.95 32.05
C VAL A 31 0.35 17.61 32.85
N ALA A 32 1.60 17.54 32.37
CA ALA A 32 2.77 18.04 33.08
C ALA A 32 2.94 19.57 33.00
N ASN A 33 2.49 20.20 31.91
CA ASN A 33 2.74 21.62 31.65
C ASN A 33 1.44 22.37 31.29
N LYS A 34 0.61 22.62 32.32
CA LYS A 34 -0.71 23.25 32.19
C LYS A 34 -0.71 24.63 31.50
N ALA A 35 0.43 25.31 31.42
CA ALA A 35 0.53 26.65 30.83
C ALA A 35 0.64 26.65 29.29
N GLN A 36 1.07 25.53 28.67
CA GLN A 36 1.37 25.45 27.23
C GLN A 36 0.50 24.42 26.48
N TRP A 37 -0.68 24.09 27.02
CA TRP A 37 -1.59 23.10 26.43
C TRP A 37 -1.97 23.42 24.97
N MET A 38 -2.06 24.70 24.60
CA MET A 38 -2.45 25.12 23.26
C MET A 38 -1.36 24.82 22.21
N SER A 39 -0.08 25.00 22.53
CA SER A 39 1.01 24.62 21.62
C SER A 39 1.16 23.11 21.51
N ALA A 40 0.90 22.37 22.60
CA ALA A 40 0.85 20.91 22.58
C ALA A 40 -0.26 20.37 21.66
N LEU A 41 -1.45 20.99 21.67
CA LEU A 41 -2.54 20.64 20.76
C LEU A 41 -2.20 20.94 19.29
N ILE A 42 -1.58 22.09 19.01
CA ILE A 42 -1.15 22.45 17.65
C ILE A 42 -0.08 21.47 17.16
N GLY A 43 0.91 21.15 17.99
CA GLY A 43 1.93 20.15 17.68
C GLY A 43 1.33 18.77 17.43
N MET A 44 0.34 18.36 18.23
CA MET A 44 -0.38 17.10 18.03
C MET A 44 -1.15 17.10 16.69
N GLY A 45 -1.87 18.17 16.38
CA GLY A 45 -2.59 18.33 15.11
C GLY A 45 -1.67 18.27 13.88
N LEU A 46 -0.54 19.00 13.93
CA LEU A 46 0.47 18.95 12.87
C LEU A 46 1.04 17.54 12.71
N CYS A 47 1.45 16.89 13.80
CA CYS A 47 1.93 15.51 13.79
C CYS A 47 0.93 14.55 13.12
N PHE A 48 -0.38 14.69 13.37
CA PHE A 48 -1.37 13.86 12.66
C PHE A 48 -1.34 14.08 11.16
N ILE A 49 -1.39 15.33 10.72
CA ILE A 49 -1.46 15.68 9.29
C ILE A 49 -0.25 15.11 8.53
N VAL A 50 0.97 15.27 9.06
CA VAL A 50 2.18 14.78 8.36
C VAL A 50 2.23 13.26 8.28
N ASN A 51 1.54 12.55 9.19
CA ASN A 51 1.55 11.09 9.25
C ASN A 51 0.35 10.43 8.54
N VAL A 52 -0.63 11.19 8.06
CA VAL A 52 -1.74 10.66 7.24
C VAL A 52 -1.24 9.84 6.04
N PRO A 53 -0.24 10.31 5.24
CA PRO A 53 0.28 9.53 4.12
C PRO A 53 0.88 8.19 4.56
N LEU A 54 1.55 8.19 5.71
CA LEU A 54 2.22 7.02 6.26
C LEU A 54 1.20 5.99 6.79
N VAL A 55 0.15 6.45 7.47
CA VAL A 55 -0.99 5.59 7.86
C VAL A 55 -1.68 5.02 6.62
N TRP A 56 -1.86 5.85 5.59
CA TRP A 56 -2.50 5.43 4.34
C TRP A 56 -1.72 4.30 3.67
N GLU A 57 -0.42 4.49 3.42
CA GLU A 57 0.44 3.50 2.77
C GLU A 57 0.53 2.20 3.58
N VAL A 58 0.61 2.29 4.91
CA VAL A 58 0.84 1.12 5.78
C VAL A 58 -0.45 0.37 6.09
N PHE A 59 -1.58 1.05 6.30
CA PHE A 59 -2.80 0.42 6.79
C PHE A 59 -3.95 0.39 5.79
N ILE A 60 -4.08 1.40 4.93
CA ILE A 60 -5.26 1.58 4.09
C ILE A 60 -5.04 1.08 2.67
N LYS A 61 -3.84 1.27 2.10
CA LYS A 61 -3.51 0.89 0.75
C LYS A 61 -3.81 -0.58 0.49
N LYS A 62 -4.67 -0.82 -0.49
CA LYS A 62 -5.13 -2.12 -0.97
C LYS A 62 -5.29 -2.03 -2.47
N HIS A 63 -5.15 -3.15 -3.16
CA HIS A 63 -5.48 -3.22 -4.57
C HIS A 63 -6.98 -3.46 -4.71
N LYS A 64 -7.60 -2.82 -5.70
CA LYS A 64 -9.02 -2.97 -6.00
C LYS A 64 -9.18 -3.29 -7.48
N VAL A 65 -9.85 -4.39 -7.77
CA VAL A 65 -10.24 -4.76 -9.14
C VAL A 65 -11.71 -4.42 -9.33
N GLU A 66 -12.03 -3.52 -10.24
CA GLU A 66 -13.40 -3.16 -10.62
C GLU A 66 -13.55 -3.30 -12.13
N ASN A 67 -14.52 -4.09 -12.59
CA ASN A 67 -14.83 -4.25 -14.02
C ASN A 67 -13.60 -4.57 -14.90
N GLY A 68 -12.71 -5.45 -14.42
CA GLY A 68 -11.49 -5.82 -15.14
C GLY A 68 -10.37 -4.77 -15.11
N VAL A 69 -10.49 -3.74 -14.25
CA VAL A 69 -9.47 -2.70 -14.06
C VAL A 69 -8.90 -2.78 -12.65
N LEU A 70 -7.58 -2.84 -12.55
CA LEU A 70 -6.81 -2.83 -11.32
C LEU A 70 -6.44 -1.39 -10.92
N LYS A 71 -7.01 -0.94 -9.81
CA LYS A 71 -6.68 0.30 -9.12
C LYS A 71 -5.77 -0.02 -7.93
N TYR A 72 -4.56 0.53 -7.92
CA TYR A 72 -3.54 0.18 -6.92
C TYR A 72 -2.95 1.38 -6.15
N GLY A 73 -3.49 2.58 -6.38
CA GLY A 73 -3.18 3.80 -5.65
C GLY A 73 -4.13 4.92 -6.05
N ILE A 74 -4.20 5.99 -5.26
CA ILE A 74 -5.04 7.17 -5.59
C ILE A 74 -4.41 8.00 -6.71
N LEU A 75 -3.07 8.05 -6.74
CA LEU A 75 -2.29 8.87 -7.68
C LEU A 75 -1.70 8.06 -8.83
N ASN A 76 -2.03 6.77 -8.93
CA ASN A 76 -1.46 5.89 -9.95
C ASN A 76 -2.45 5.68 -11.09
N ASP A 77 -1.92 5.54 -12.31
CA ASP A 77 -2.70 5.11 -13.48
C ASP A 77 -3.35 3.75 -13.23
N ASP A 78 -4.62 3.65 -13.57
CA ASP A 78 -5.36 2.39 -13.55
C ASP A 78 -4.79 1.41 -14.60
N ILE A 79 -4.77 0.12 -14.26
CA ILE A 79 -4.27 -0.94 -15.16
C ILE A 79 -5.43 -1.80 -15.62
N VAL A 80 -5.69 -1.87 -16.92
CA VAL A 80 -6.69 -2.81 -17.45
C VAL A 80 -6.09 -4.22 -17.46
N LEU A 81 -6.74 -5.17 -16.81
CA LEU A 81 -6.21 -6.53 -16.63
C LEU A 81 -5.95 -7.23 -17.98
N LYS A 82 -6.83 -7.04 -18.97
CA LYS A 82 -6.67 -7.60 -20.32
C LYS A 82 -5.43 -7.08 -21.06
N GLU A 83 -4.91 -5.92 -20.65
CA GLU A 83 -3.75 -5.28 -21.27
C GLU A 83 -2.44 -5.68 -20.59
N ILE A 84 -2.50 -6.42 -19.49
CA ILE A 84 -1.31 -6.91 -18.80
C ILE A 84 -0.64 -7.96 -19.69
N ARG A 85 0.60 -7.69 -20.07
CA ARG A 85 1.43 -8.55 -20.91
C ARG A 85 2.39 -9.40 -20.08
N ILE A 86 3.02 -8.80 -19.09
CA ILE A 86 4.03 -9.44 -18.26
C ILE A 86 3.76 -9.09 -16.80
N ILE A 87 3.77 -10.10 -15.94
CA ILE A 87 3.81 -9.95 -14.48
C ILE A 87 5.13 -10.56 -14.02
N ARG A 88 5.98 -9.75 -13.41
CA ARG A 88 7.29 -10.18 -12.90
C ARG A 88 7.42 -9.87 -11.43
N GLN A 89 7.93 -10.82 -10.66
CA GLN A 89 8.30 -10.57 -9.27
C GLN A 89 9.67 -9.88 -9.19
N VAL A 90 9.71 -8.73 -8.54
CA VAL A 90 10.94 -7.95 -8.31
C VAL A 90 11.07 -7.67 -6.81
N GLY A 91 11.85 -8.51 -6.12
CA GLY A 91 12.01 -8.44 -4.67
C GLY A 91 10.68 -8.63 -3.93
N LYS A 92 10.22 -7.58 -3.23
CA LYS A 92 8.96 -7.55 -2.45
C LYS A 92 7.79 -6.91 -3.21
N SER A 93 7.96 -6.63 -4.50
CA SER A 93 6.98 -5.97 -5.34
C SER A 93 6.73 -6.78 -6.61
N LEU A 94 5.65 -6.44 -7.31
CA LEU A 94 5.38 -6.91 -8.66
C LEU A 94 5.61 -5.78 -9.65
N GLU A 95 6.28 -6.13 -10.74
CA GLU A 95 6.36 -5.33 -11.94
C GLU A 95 5.30 -5.83 -12.93
N ILE A 96 4.45 -4.93 -13.40
CA ILE A 96 3.41 -5.20 -14.38
C ILE A 96 3.71 -4.39 -15.63
N THR A 97 3.89 -5.07 -16.75
CA THR A 97 4.07 -4.43 -18.05
C THR A 97 2.82 -4.60 -18.89
N THR A 98 2.30 -3.51 -19.41
CA THR A 98 1.10 -3.50 -20.27
C THR A 98 1.48 -3.66 -21.75
N ASN A 99 0.48 -3.92 -22.60
CA ASN A 99 0.64 -3.96 -24.06
C ASN A 99 1.13 -2.62 -24.63
N ALA A 100 0.83 -1.50 -23.96
CA ALA A 100 1.36 -0.18 -24.28
C ALA A 100 2.79 0.05 -23.80
N TYR A 101 3.49 -1.00 -23.33
CA TYR A 101 4.84 -0.95 -22.76
C TYR A 101 4.99 -0.03 -21.54
N LYS A 102 3.87 0.37 -20.90
CA LYS A 102 3.92 1.03 -19.59
C LYS A 102 4.27 0.00 -18.53
N VAL A 103 5.22 0.36 -17.66
CA VAL A 103 5.69 -0.48 -16.55
C VAL A 103 5.16 0.11 -15.24
N HIS A 104 4.50 -0.73 -14.45
CA HIS A 104 3.89 -0.36 -13.18
C HIS A 104 4.48 -1.22 -12.07
N MET A 105 4.97 -0.58 -11.01
CA MET A 105 5.41 -1.26 -9.81
C MET A 105 4.26 -1.25 -8.79
N ILE A 106 3.74 -2.43 -8.48
CA ILE A 106 2.69 -2.61 -7.48
C ILE A 106 3.21 -3.41 -6.29
N ALA A 107 2.61 -3.22 -5.12
CA ALA A 107 2.99 -3.99 -3.94
C ALA A 107 2.52 -5.45 -4.06
N MET A 108 3.20 -6.40 -3.44
CA MET A 108 2.83 -7.82 -3.59
C MET A 108 1.41 -8.11 -3.07
N PRO A 109 0.48 -8.66 -3.87
CA PRO A 109 -0.77 -9.22 -3.39
C PRO A 109 -0.56 -10.27 -2.28
N GLN A 110 -1.46 -10.30 -1.29
CA GLN A 110 -1.41 -11.29 -0.22
C GLN A 110 -1.66 -12.70 -0.76
N ASP A 111 -2.65 -12.85 -1.63
CA ASP A 111 -2.90 -14.08 -2.39
C ASP A 111 -2.47 -13.87 -3.85
N MET A 112 -1.26 -14.35 -4.16
CA MET A 112 -0.68 -14.27 -5.50
C MET A 112 -1.40 -15.15 -6.51
N THR A 113 -1.86 -16.32 -6.09
CA THR A 113 -2.53 -17.29 -6.97
C THR A 113 -3.88 -16.75 -7.41
N GLN A 114 -4.61 -16.13 -6.49
CA GLN A 114 -5.88 -15.46 -6.81
C GLN A 114 -5.68 -14.26 -7.73
N PHE A 115 -4.64 -13.44 -7.50
CA PHE A 115 -4.34 -12.31 -8.38
C PHE A 115 -3.99 -12.77 -9.79
N VAL A 116 -3.08 -13.74 -9.92
CA VAL A 116 -2.65 -14.28 -11.21
C VAL A 116 -3.82 -14.90 -11.98
N SER A 117 -4.64 -15.72 -11.31
CA SER A 117 -5.80 -16.36 -11.98
C SER A 117 -6.83 -15.34 -12.48
N LEU A 118 -7.00 -14.20 -11.80
CA LEU A 118 -7.82 -13.10 -12.32
C LEU A 118 -7.24 -12.48 -13.58
N VAL A 119 -5.92 -12.29 -13.65
CA VAL A 119 -5.30 -11.76 -14.85
C VAL A 119 -5.35 -12.76 -15.99
N GLU A 120 -5.06 -14.04 -15.74
CA GLU A 120 -5.12 -15.11 -16.75
C GLU A 120 -6.54 -15.28 -17.31
N LYS A 121 -7.58 -15.08 -16.49
CA LYS A 121 -8.97 -15.12 -16.94
C LYS A 121 -9.29 -14.01 -17.95
N GLU A 122 -8.75 -12.81 -17.76
CA GLU A 122 -8.96 -11.65 -18.63
C GLU A 122 -7.99 -11.62 -19.82
N ASN A 123 -6.78 -12.15 -19.65
CA ASN A 123 -5.77 -12.33 -20.69
C ASN A 123 -5.02 -13.66 -20.53
N PRO A 124 -5.41 -14.71 -21.27
CA PRO A 124 -4.75 -16.02 -21.23
C PRO A 124 -3.29 -16.02 -21.70
N ASN A 125 -2.85 -14.98 -22.42
CA ASN A 125 -1.52 -14.88 -23.00
C ASN A 125 -0.52 -14.11 -22.11
N VAL A 126 -0.90 -13.80 -20.86
CA VAL A 126 -0.03 -13.10 -19.92
C VAL A 126 1.22 -13.95 -19.59
N LYS A 127 2.39 -13.33 -19.65
CA LYS A 127 3.65 -13.96 -19.23
C LYS A 127 3.87 -13.75 -17.73
N ILE A 128 4.06 -14.82 -16.98
CA ILE A 128 4.23 -14.76 -15.52
C ILE A 128 5.64 -15.22 -15.14
N GLU A 129 6.43 -14.32 -14.57
CA GLU A 129 7.82 -14.52 -14.17
C GLU A 129 7.95 -14.37 -12.64
N MET A 130 7.70 -15.46 -11.91
CA MET A 130 7.76 -15.47 -10.43
C MET A 130 9.06 -16.13 -9.96
N VAL A 131 9.68 -15.59 -8.90
CA VAL A 131 10.91 -16.15 -8.32
C VAL A 131 10.54 -17.42 -7.55
N GLY A 132 10.85 -18.58 -8.10
CA GLY A 132 10.62 -19.88 -7.45
C GLY A 132 9.82 -20.90 -8.28
N LYS A 133 9.29 -20.53 -9.45
CA LYS A 133 8.87 -21.53 -10.46
C LYS A 133 10.08 -21.88 -11.32
N LYS A 134 10.84 -22.89 -10.88
CA LYS A 134 11.54 -23.79 -11.80
C LYS A 134 10.61 -24.95 -12.10
#